data_AF-A0A0W1L126-F1
#
_entry.id   AF-A0A0W1L126-F1
#
_cell.length_a   1.000
_cell.length_b   1.000
_cell.length_c   1.000
_cell.angle_alpha   90.00
_cell.angle_beta   90.00
_cell.angle_gamma   90.00
#
_symmetry.space_group_name_H-M   'P 1'
#
loop_
_entity.id
_entity.type
_entity.pdbx_description
1 polymer ?
#
loop_
_entity_poly.entity_id
_entity_poly.type
_entity_poly.pdbx_seq_one_letter_code
_entity_poly.pdbx_strand_id
1 'polypeptide(L)'
;MATYIEQCKELSLNARVSIALKIFESYCQENSLSHSMITEFDSYLWKWLLIDGPDQFEPWESSRPFLVSFGIGDESNSELDNLLSQANISEHTFREIVSGIVEMLWGSFWGACEDELSLNSLDKVVLHSCVKALPNLTPFKFSKFSENSGWGFKLTPDDVTYWRKCINYV
;
A
#
# COMPACT_ATOMS: atom_id res chain seq x y z
N MET A 1 10.15 14.63 -5.26
CA MET A 1 9.31 13.50 -5.70
C MET A 1 10.12 12.50 -6.53
N ALA A 2 10.71 12.89 -7.65
CA ALA A 2 11.63 12.02 -8.42
C ALA A 2 12.75 11.40 -7.55
N THR A 3 13.37 12.18 -6.67
CA THR A 3 14.41 11.68 -5.74
C THR A 3 13.92 10.67 -4.70
N TYR A 4 12.62 10.63 -4.40
CA TYR A 4 12.04 9.70 -3.43
C TYR A 4 11.75 8.34 -4.08
N ILE A 5 11.11 8.36 -5.25
CA ILE A 5 10.83 7.13 -6.02
C ILE A 5 12.14 6.44 -6.44
N GLU A 6 13.15 7.20 -6.87
CA GLU A 6 14.47 6.64 -7.18
C GLU A 6 15.09 5.90 -5.98
N GLN A 7 14.89 6.38 -4.75
CA GLN A 7 15.37 5.68 -3.55
C GLN A 7 14.58 4.39 -3.25
N CYS A 8 13.34 4.28 -3.74
CA CYS A 8 12.51 3.10 -3.60
C CYS A 8 12.86 2.00 -4.62
N LYS A 9 13.65 2.31 -5.65
CA LYS A 9 14.03 1.37 -6.72
C LYS A 9 14.79 0.15 -6.19
N GLU A 10 15.62 0.32 -5.17
CA GLU A 10 16.34 -0.82 -4.58
C GLU A 10 15.49 -1.65 -3.61
N LEU A 11 14.33 -1.13 -3.18
CA LEU A 11 13.49 -1.74 -2.16
C LEU A 11 12.61 -2.83 -2.76
N SER A 12 12.38 -3.89 -1.98
CA SER A 12 11.49 -4.99 -2.36
C SER A 12 10.03 -4.56 -2.56
N LEU A 13 9.24 -5.42 -3.19
CA LEU A 13 7.78 -5.24 -3.30
C LEU A 13 7.12 -5.10 -1.92
N ASN A 14 7.50 -5.93 -0.96
CA ASN A 14 6.99 -5.87 0.41
C ASN A 14 7.31 -4.52 1.07
N ALA A 15 8.52 -3.99 0.85
CA ALA A 15 8.90 -2.67 1.33
C ALA A 15 8.09 -1.56 0.65
N ARG A 16 7.92 -1.60 -0.68
CA ARG A 16 7.15 -0.60 -1.45
C ARG A 16 5.69 -0.55 -1.03
N VAL A 17 5.06 -1.71 -0.88
CA VAL A 17 3.67 -1.82 -0.39
C VAL A 17 3.57 -1.25 1.02
N SER A 18 4.51 -1.59 1.90
CA SER A 18 4.52 -1.04 3.28
C SER A 18 4.66 0.48 3.29
N ILE A 19 5.51 1.03 2.44
CA ILE A 19 5.66 2.48 2.26
C ILE A 19 4.36 3.11 1.78
N ALA A 20 3.70 2.49 0.80
CA ALA A 20 2.43 2.97 0.28
C ALA A 20 1.32 2.95 1.33
N LEU A 21 1.27 1.92 2.18
CA LEU A 21 0.37 1.84 3.32
C LEU A 21 0.65 2.95 4.35
N LYS A 22 1.91 3.27 4.62
CA LYS A 22 2.28 4.41 5.50
C LYS A 22 1.88 5.76 4.91
N ILE A 23 1.99 5.92 3.58
CA ILE A 23 1.51 7.12 2.89
C ILE A 23 -0.01 7.22 2.96
N PHE A 24 -0.72 6.10 2.73
CA PHE A 24 -2.16 6.04 2.84
C PHE A 24 -2.66 6.35 4.26
N GLU A 25 -2.01 5.79 5.29
CA GLU A 25 -2.31 6.11 6.68
C GLU A 25 -2.16 7.61 6.96
N SER A 26 -1.06 8.22 6.50
CA SER A 26 -0.81 9.66 6.66
C SER A 26 -1.86 10.48 5.91
N TYR A 27 -2.21 10.08 4.69
CA TYR A 27 -3.25 10.71 3.89
C TYR A 27 -4.61 10.67 4.59
N CYS A 28 -5.00 9.51 5.15
CA CYS A 28 -6.23 9.38 5.91
C CYS A 28 -6.22 10.25 7.17
N GLN A 29 -5.11 10.28 7.90
CA GLN A 29 -4.96 11.13 9.10
C GLN A 29 -5.05 12.62 8.77
N GLU A 30 -4.36 13.08 7.73
CA GLU A 30 -4.35 14.49 7.32
C GLU A 30 -5.73 14.98 6.84
N ASN A 31 -6.53 14.08 6.26
CA ASN A 31 -7.88 14.37 5.77
C ASN A 31 -8.99 13.95 6.75
N SER A 32 -8.66 13.53 7.97
CA SER A 32 -9.61 13.04 8.97
C SER A 32 -10.52 11.90 8.47
N LEU A 33 -10.02 11.09 7.54
CA LEU A 33 -10.70 9.90 7.04
C LEU A 33 -10.57 8.77 8.05
N SER A 34 -11.56 8.65 8.93
CA SER A 34 -11.66 7.57 9.91
C SER A 34 -12.92 6.75 9.65
N HIS A 35 -12.75 5.56 9.07
CA HIS A 35 -13.85 4.66 8.77
C HIS A 35 -13.44 3.19 8.91
N SER A 36 -14.40 2.31 9.21
CA SER A 36 -14.16 0.86 9.33
C SER A 36 -13.57 0.28 8.04
N MET A 37 -14.13 0.64 6.88
CA MET A 37 -13.63 0.23 5.55
C MET A 37 -12.13 0.54 5.35
N ILE A 38 -11.67 1.72 5.80
CA ILE A 38 -10.26 2.13 5.69
C ILE A 38 -9.38 1.28 6.63
N THR A 39 -9.84 1.09 7.86
CA THR A 39 -9.12 0.30 8.87
C THR A 39 -9.01 -1.18 8.47
N GLU A 40 -10.08 -1.71 7.89
CA GLU A 40 -10.16 -3.07 7.35
C GLU A 40 -9.20 -3.24 6.18
N PHE A 41 -9.19 -2.30 5.22
CA PHE A 41 -8.27 -2.30 4.09
C PHE A 41 -6.80 -2.26 4.52
N ASP A 42 -6.41 -1.31 5.37
CA ASP A 42 -5.04 -1.22 5.89
C ASP A 42 -4.65 -2.53 6.61
N SER A 43 -5.49 -2.99 7.53
CA SER A 43 -5.21 -4.21 8.30
C SER A 43 -5.17 -5.46 7.43
N TYR A 44 -5.98 -5.53 6.38
CA TYR A 44 -5.99 -6.63 5.41
C TYR A 44 -4.69 -6.68 4.62
N LEU A 45 -4.20 -5.54 4.13
CA LEU A 45 -2.97 -5.47 3.34
C LEU A 45 -1.72 -5.69 4.18
N TRP A 46 -1.69 -5.24 5.44
CA TRP A 46 -0.57 -5.57 6.34
C TRP A 46 -0.43 -7.08 6.60
N LYS A 47 -1.52 -7.87 6.51
CA LYS A 47 -1.45 -9.34 6.66
C LYS A 47 -0.68 -10.00 5.52
N TRP A 48 -0.67 -9.42 4.33
CA TRP A 48 0.06 -9.95 3.17
C TRP A 48 1.53 -10.25 3.52
N LEU A 49 2.16 -9.35 4.28
CA LEU A 49 3.57 -9.45 4.65
C LEU A 49 3.94 -10.70 5.47
N LEU A 50 2.95 -11.40 6.01
CA LEU A 50 3.12 -12.63 6.80
C LEU A 50 2.65 -13.89 6.07
N ILE A 51 2.09 -13.75 4.86
CA ILE A 51 1.60 -14.89 4.06
C ILE A 51 2.78 -15.70 3.56
N ASP A 52 2.75 -17.00 3.84
CA ASP A 52 3.81 -17.94 3.52
C ASP A 52 3.23 -19.16 2.79
N GLY A 53 2.86 -18.93 1.53
CA GLY A 53 2.45 -19.99 0.60
C GLY A 53 0.93 -20.08 0.36
N PRO A 54 0.53 -21.04 -0.51
CA PRO A 54 -0.84 -21.10 -1.05
C PRO A 54 -1.93 -21.28 0.01
N ASP A 55 -1.68 -22.10 1.03
CA ASP A 55 -2.65 -22.41 2.10
C ASP A 55 -3.07 -21.17 2.91
N GLN A 56 -2.21 -20.15 2.95
CA GLN A 56 -2.49 -18.87 3.60
C GLN A 56 -2.96 -17.81 2.60
N PHE A 57 -2.50 -17.91 1.36
CA PHE A 57 -2.86 -16.99 0.28
C PHE A 57 -4.34 -17.09 -0.10
N GLU A 58 -4.85 -18.29 -0.36
CA GLU A 58 -6.22 -18.48 -0.85
C GLU A 58 -7.29 -17.94 0.12
N PRO A 59 -7.22 -18.24 1.44
CA PRO A 59 -8.15 -17.64 2.40
C PRO A 59 -8.02 -16.13 2.51
N TRP A 60 -6.80 -15.60 2.40
CA TRP A 60 -6.57 -14.15 2.42
C TRP A 60 -7.20 -13.50 1.19
N GLU A 61 -6.86 -13.94 -0.02
CA GLU A 61 -7.37 -13.37 -1.28
C GLU A 61 -8.91 -13.42 -1.35
N SER A 62 -9.51 -14.52 -0.91
CA SER A 62 -10.97 -14.70 -0.85
C SER A 62 -11.65 -13.78 0.18
N SER A 63 -10.90 -13.26 1.15
CA SER A 63 -11.41 -12.36 2.20
C SER A 63 -11.20 -10.87 1.89
N ARG A 64 -10.92 -10.54 0.62
CA ARG A 64 -10.63 -9.16 0.22
C ARG A 64 -11.75 -8.18 0.59
N PRO A 65 -11.43 -7.06 1.26
CA PRO A 65 -12.41 -6.07 1.65
C PRO A 65 -12.85 -5.22 0.47
N PHE A 66 -13.94 -4.47 0.65
CA PHE A 66 -14.54 -3.60 -0.37
C PHE A 66 -13.51 -2.71 -1.09
N LEU A 67 -12.60 -2.06 -0.35
CA LEU A 67 -11.62 -1.15 -0.94
C LEU A 67 -10.59 -1.86 -1.84
N VAL A 68 -10.35 -3.16 -1.68
CA VAL A 68 -9.53 -3.90 -2.65
C VAL A 68 -10.26 -3.99 -3.97
N SER A 69 -11.52 -4.42 -3.99
CA SER A 69 -12.32 -4.52 -5.22
C SER A 69 -12.49 -3.15 -5.91
N PHE A 70 -12.75 -2.10 -5.13
CA PHE A 70 -12.75 -0.71 -5.63
C PHE A 70 -11.42 -0.33 -6.28
N GLY A 71 -10.29 -0.71 -5.67
CA GLY A 71 -8.95 -0.50 -6.22
C GLY A 71 -8.71 -1.23 -7.55
N ILE A 72 -9.33 -2.39 -7.76
CA ILE A 72 -9.23 -3.19 -9.00
C ILE A 72 -10.11 -2.62 -10.12
N GLY A 73 -11.12 -1.81 -9.77
CA GLY A 73 -11.96 -1.12 -10.75
C GLY A 73 -13.47 -1.18 -10.49
N ASP A 74 -13.90 -1.81 -9.39
CA ASP A 74 -15.32 -1.81 -9.03
C ASP A 74 -15.81 -0.38 -8.71
N GLU A 75 -17.11 -0.17 -8.89
CA GLU A 75 -17.77 1.11 -8.60
C GLU A 75 -17.70 1.45 -7.11
N SER A 76 -17.73 2.76 -6.79
CA SER A 76 -17.89 3.20 -5.41
C SER A 76 -19.29 2.83 -4.89
N ASN A 77 -19.44 2.86 -3.56
CA ASN A 77 -20.74 2.73 -2.92
C ASN A 77 -21.11 4.05 -2.22
N SER A 78 -22.38 4.19 -1.88
CA SER A 78 -22.89 5.41 -1.23
C SER A 78 -22.22 5.73 0.10
N GLU A 79 -21.72 4.72 0.82
CA GLU A 79 -21.01 4.90 2.08
C GLU A 79 -19.65 5.57 1.86
N LEU A 80 -18.88 5.10 0.87
CA LEU A 80 -17.61 5.71 0.46
C LEU A 80 -17.85 7.10 -0.13
N ASP A 81 -18.84 7.27 -1.00
CA ASP A 81 -19.15 8.57 -1.60
C ASP A 81 -19.46 9.63 -0.54
N ASN A 82 -20.27 9.26 0.46
CA ASN A 82 -20.58 10.13 1.58
C ASN A 82 -19.34 10.48 2.41
N LEU A 83 -18.49 9.49 2.70
CA LEU A 83 -17.24 9.69 3.44
C LEU A 83 -16.30 10.66 2.72
N LEU A 84 -16.09 10.47 1.42
CA LEU A 84 -15.21 11.31 0.61
C LEU A 84 -15.77 12.72 0.45
N SER A 85 -17.08 12.84 0.23
CA SER A 85 -17.78 14.13 0.14
C SER A 85 -17.65 14.94 1.44
N GLN A 86 -17.81 14.31 2.61
CA GLN A 86 -17.64 14.96 3.91
C GLN A 86 -16.20 15.45 4.14
N ALA A 87 -15.21 14.72 3.61
CA ALA A 87 -13.81 15.10 3.68
C ALA A 87 -13.35 16.03 2.54
N ASN A 88 -14.26 16.42 1.63
CA ASN A 88 -13.97 17.20 0.42
C ASN A 88 -12.87 16.58 -0.46
N ILE A 89 -12.91 15.25 -0.60
CA ILE A 89 -12.00 14.46 -1.43
C ILE A 89 -12.74 13.98 -2.67
N SER A 90 -12.07 14.07 -3.82
CA SER A 90 -12.63 13.49 -5.05
C SER A 90 -12.47 11.96 -5.04
N GLU A 91 -13.49 11.25 -5.51
CA GLU A 91 -13.42 9.79 -5.69
C GLU A 91 -12.22 9.39 -6.56
N HIS A 92 -11.97 10.13 -7.65
CA HIS A 92 -10.83 9.89 -8.53
C HIS A 92 -9.49 9.94 -7.78
N THR A 93 -9.26 10.97 -6.95
CA THR A 93 -8.02 11.07 -6.15
C THR A 93 -7.89 9.89 -5.19
N PHE A 94 -8.97 9.56 -4.48
CA PHE A 94 -8.97 8.44 -3.54
C PHE A 94 -8.72 7.10 -4.27
N ARG A 95 -9.34 6.92 -5.43
CA ARG A 95 -9.18 5.74 -6.30
C ARG A 95 -7.75 5.58 -6.77
N GLU A 96 -7.10 6.62 -7.29
CA GLU A 96 -5.70 6.52 -7.73
C GLU A 96 -4.75 6.05 -6.61
N ILE A 97 -4.99 6.48 -5.37
CA ILE A 97 -4.22 6.03 -4.21
C ILE A 97 -4.50 4.55 -3.91
N VAL A 98 -5.78 4.17 -3.77
CA VAL A 98 -6.17 2.80 -3.44
C VAL A 98 -5.77 1.81 -4.53
N SER A 99 -6.03 2.14 -5.80
CA SER A 99 -5.63 1.36 -6.97
C SER A 99 -4.13 1.21 -7.07
N GLY A 100 -3.34 2.27 -6.81
CA GLY A 100 -1.88 2.17 -6.79
C GLY A 100 -1.38 1.15 -5.77
N ILE A 101 -1.95 1.13 -4.56
CA ILE A 101 -1.58 0.15 -3.53
C ILE A 101 -1.94 -1.27 -3.94
N VAL A 102 -3.16 -1.46 -4.46
CA VAL A 102 -3.66 -2.78 -4.87
C VAL A 102 -2.85 -3.33 -6.06
N GLU A 103 -2.56 -2.48 -7.05
CA GLU A 103 -1.81 -2.86 -8.25
C GLU A 103 -0.39 -3.34 -7.92
N MET A 104 0.26 -2.76 -6.90
CA MET A 104 1.58 -3.25 -6.45
C MET A 104 1.56 -4.72 -6.04
N LEU A 105 0.47 -5.21 -5.45
CA LEU A 105 0.32 -6.60 -5.04
C LEU A 105 -0.27 -7.45 -6.16
N TRP A 106 -1.44 -7.07 -6.67
CA TRP A 106 -2.17 -7.86 -7.68
C TRP A 106 -1.42 -7.95 -9.00
N GLY A 107 -0.81 -6.85 -9.46
CA GLY A 107 0.06 -6.86 -10.64
C GLY A 107 1.26 -7.79 -10.44
N SER A 108 1.82 -7.83 -9.23
CA SER A 108 2.95 -8.70 -8.91
C SER A 108 2.59 -10.19 -8.78
N PHE A 109 1.35 -10.53 -8.44
CA PHE A 109 0.90 -11.92 -8.35
C PHE A 109 0.82 -12.61 -9.71
N TRP A 110 0.39 -11.86 -10.75
CA TRP A 110 0.07 -12.43 -12.05
C TRP A 110 0.98 -11.95 -13.20
N GLY A 111 1.77 -10.90 -12.99
CA GLY A 111 2.72 -10.33 -13.95
C GLY A 111 4.19 -10.71 -13.71
N ALA A 112 4.49 -11.57 -12.73
CA ALA A 112 5.81 -11.67 -12.10
C ALA A 112 6.21 -10.36 -11.38
N CYS A 113 7.31 -10.39 -10.63
CA CYS A 113 7.77 -9.20 -9.88
C CYS A 113 8.31 -8.16 -10.86
N GLU A 114 7.43 -7.31 -11.36
CA GLU A 114 7.79 -6.22 -12.26
C GLU A 114 8.20 -4.99 -11.45
N ASP A 115 9.51 -4.72 -11.48
CA ASP A 115 10.14 -3.60 -10.78
C ASP A 115 9.50 -2.27 -11.18
N GLU A 116 9.36 -2.03 -12.49
CA GLU A 116 8.82 -0.78 -13.02
C GLU A 116 7.33 -0.60 -12.73
N LEU A 117 6.54 -1.67 -12.84
CA LEU A 117 5.09 -1.60 -12.60
C LEU A 117 4.80 -1.23 -11.14
N SER A 118 5.47 -1.88 -10.19
CA SER A 118 5.33 -1.56 -8.77
C SER A 118 5.86 -0.16 -8.41
N LEU A 119 6.93 0.32 -9.06
CA LEU A 119 7.43 1.69 -8.87
C LEU A 119 6.45 2.74 -9.41
N ASN A 120 5.90 2.52 -10.60
CA ASN A 120 4.90 3.41 -11.19
C ASN A 120 3.64 3.49 -10.32
N SER A 121 3.21 2.35 -9.77
CA SER A 121 2.09 2.30 -8.84
C SER A 121 2.38 3.02 -7.52
N LEU A 122 3.60 2.92 -6.99
CA LEU A 122 4.02 3.72 -5.83
C LEU A 122 4.09 5.21 -6.15
N ASP A 123 4.57 5.61 -7.32
CA ASP A 123 4.63 7.01 -7.75
C ASP A 123 3.23 7.62 -7.83
N LYS A 124 2.23 6.87 -8.35
CA LYS A 124 0.82 7.29 -8.30
C LYS A 124 0.34 7.56 -6.88
N VAL A 125 0.64 6.67 -5.92
CA VAL A 125 0.28 6.87 -4.50
C VAL A 125 0.92 8.14 -3.94
N VAL A 126 2.20 8.37 -4.23
CA VAL A 126 2.92 9.58 -3.80
C VAL A 126 2.30 10.84 -4.40
N LEU A 127 2.03 10.83 -5.71
CA LEU A 127 1.53 11.98 -6.45
C LEU A 127 0.10 12.36 -6.06
N HIS A 128 -0.79 11.37 -5.85
CA HIS A 128 -2.19 11.62 -5.55
C HIS A 128 -2.48 11.84 -4.06
N SER A 129 -1.64 11.31 -3.17
CA SER A 129 -1.83 11.50 -1.72
C SER A 129 -1.49 12.93 -1.27
N CYS A 130 -0.52 13.59 -1.91
CA CYS A 130 -0.09 14.95 -1.53
C CYS A 130 0.16 15.14 -0.02
N VAL A 131 0.61 14.08 0.68
CA VAL A 131 0.86 14.13 2.12
C VAL A 131 1.96 15.15 2.44
N LYS A 132 1.86 15.79 3.61
CA LYS A 132 2.82 16.83 4.02
C LYS A 132 4.24 16.31 4.15
N ALA A 133 4.39 15.04 4.54
CA ALA A 133 5.68 14.39 4.71
C ALA A 133 5.59 12.92 4.27
N LEU A 134 6.59 12.49 3.50
CA LEU A 134 6.75 11.10 3.10
C LEU A 134 7.44 10.30 4.20
N PRO A 135 7.14 8.99 4.34
CA PRO A 135 7.77 8.17 5.38
C PRO A 135 9.27 7.99 5.12
N ASN A 136 10.06 7.93 6.19
CA ASN A 136 11.48 7.59 6.09
C ASN A 136 11.67 6.17 5.56
N LEU A 137 12.58 6.03 4.60
CA LEU A 137 12.87 4.76 3.94
C LEU A 137 13.83 3.86 4.73
N THR A 138 14.56 4.40 5.71
CA THR A 138 15.57 3.68 6.52
C THR A 138 15.07 2.37 7.12
N PRO A 139 13.85 2.29 7.69
CA PRO A 139 13.31 1.03 8.21
C PRO A 139 13.14 -0.07 7.15
N PHE A 140 13.09 0.27 5.86
CA PHE A 140 12.82 -0.68 4.78
C PHE A 140 14.08 -1.07 4.00
N LYS A 141 15.21 -0.37 4.18
CA LYS A 141 16.45 -0.55 3.39
C LYS A 141 17.07 -1.95 3.46
N PHE A 142 16.68 -2.75 4.45
CA PHE A 142 17.14 -4.13 4.59
C PHE A 142 16.35 -5.13 3.74
N SER A 143 15.25 -4.71 3.11
CA SER A 143 14.45 -5.57 2.23
C SER A 143 14.63 -5.10 0.78
N LYS A 144 15.39 -5.87 -0.01
CA LYS A 144 15.82 -5.43 -1.34
C LYS A 144 15.08 -6.15 -2.47
N PHE A 145 14.92 -5.45 -3.59
CA PHE A 145 14.34 -6.03 -4.80
C PHE A 145 15.24 -7.13 -5.41
N SER A 146 16.55 -7.04 -5.21
CA SER A 146 17.49 -8.08 -5.64
C SER A 146 17.36 -9.42 -4.88
N GLU A 147 16.51 -9.47 -3.85
CA GLU A 147 16.35 -10.63 -2.97
C GLU A 147 14.99 -11.31 -3.22
N ASN A 148 14.98 -12.65 -3.13
CA ASN A 148 13.76 -13.46 -3.21
C ASN A 148 12.86 -13.07 -4.40
N SER A 149 13.45 -12.97 -5.58
CA SER A 149 12.78 -12.62 -6.83
C SER A 149 12.03 -11.28 -6.80
N GLY A 150 12.43 -10.29 -5.98
CA GLY A 150 11.75 -8.99 -5.88
C GLY A 150 10.99 -8.78 -4.57
N TRP A 151 10.63 -9.86 -3.86
CA TRP A 151 9.82 -9.78 -2.64
C TRP A 151 10.61 -9.41 -1.39
N GLY A 152 11.94 -9.52 -1.43
CA GLY A 152 12.76 -9.45 -0.22
C GLY A 152 12.60 -10.71 0.65
N PHE A 153 13.43 -10.82 1.69
CA PHE A 153 13.32 -11.94 2.62
C PHE A 153 12.00 -11.93 3.39
N LYS A 154 11.58 -13.13 3.80
CA LYS A 154 10.38 -13.36 4.59
C LYS A 154 10.43 -12.54 5.89
N LEU A 155 9.34 -11.84 6.16
CA LEU A 155 9.20 -11.00 7.36
C LEU A 155 8.62 -11.81 8.52
N THR A 156 9.06 -11.46 9.72
CA THR A 156 8.47 -11.95 10.97
C THR A 156 7.36 -11.00 11.44
N PRO A 157 6.49 -11.44 12.38
CA PRO A 157 5.52 -10.55 13.01
C PRO A 157 6.15 -9.33 13.69
N ASP A 158 7.39 -9.46 14.19
CA ASP A 158 8.13 -8.35 14.81
C ASP A 158 8.60 -7.34 13.76
N ASP A 159 9.07 -7.81 12.59
CA ASP A 159 9.45 -6.94 11.46
C ASP A 159 8.23 -6.15 10.98
N VAL A 160 7.09 -6.82 10.78
CA VAL A 160 5.85 -6.17 10.34
C VAL A 160 5.36 -5.16 11.38
N THR A 161 5.44 -5.51 12.67
CA THR A 161 5.08 -4.59 13.76
C THR A 161 6.00 -3.37 13.77
N TYR A 162 7.30 -3.57 13.56
CA TYR A 162 8.29 -2.50 13.49
C TYR A 162 8.01 -1.58 12.29
N TRP A 163 7.78 -2.13 11.10
CA TRP A 163 7.44 -1.37 9.89
C TRP A 163 6.13 -0.59 10.01
N ARG A 164 5.12 -1.17 10.65
CA ARG A 164 3.85 -0.48 10.86
C ARG A 164 3.99 0.71 11.82
N LYS A 165 4.81 0.53 12.88
CA LYS A 165 5.01 1.53 13.94
C LYS A 165 6.10 2.55 13.65
N CYS A 166 6.99 2.29 12.68
CA CYS A 166 8.07 3.24 12.41
C CYS A 166 7.47 4.53 11.86
N ILE A 167 7.53 5.58 12.68
CA ILE A 167 7.16 6.94 12.32
C ILE A 167 8.46 7.71 12.30
N ASN A 168 8.90 8.08 11.11
CA ASN A 168 10.01 8.98 10.95
C ASN A 168 9.60 9.92 9.83
N TYR A 169 9.15 11.11 10.22
CA TYR A 169 9.00 12.23 9.30
C TYR A 169 10.39 12.61 8.82
N VAL A 170 10.58 12.74 7.50
CA VAL A 170 11.79 13.31 6.90
C VAL A 170 11.66 14.82 6.84
#